data_AF-A0A4U0XLA4-F1
#
_entry.id   AF-A0A4U0XLA4-F1
#
_cell.length_a   1.000
_cell.length_b   1.000
_cell.length_c   1.000
_cell.angle_alpha   90.00
_cell.angle_beta   90.00
_cell.angle_gamma   90.00
#
_symmetry.space_group_name_H-M   'P 1'
#
loop_
_entity.id
_entity.type
_entity.pdbx_description
1 polymer ?
#
loop_
_entity_poly.entity_id
_entity_poly.type
_entity_poly.pdbx_seq_one_letter_code
_entity_poly.pdbx_strand_id
1 'polypeptide(L)'
;MSQHNIVIIGGSYAGLGVAHKLLKTVIPSLDPKTPYKVTLISGSTHFFWTVGAPRAMLSPYPHDLSDSFIPIADGFTQYSEDSF
;
A
#
# COMPACT_ATOMS: atom_id res chain seq x y z
N MET A 1 -22.85 11.82 11.57
CA MET A 1 -22.20 12.20 10.29
C MET A 1 -21.81 10.91 9.58
N SER A 2 -22.03 10.81 8.27
CA SER A 2 -21.70 9.61 7.48
C SER A 2 -20.19 9.52 7.25
N GLN A 3 -19.59 8.35 7.48
CA GLN A 3 -18.20 8.07 7.12
C GLN A 3 -18.03 7.97 5.61
N HIS A 4 -16.99 8.60 5.07
CA HIS A 4 -16.60 8.43 3.67
C HIS A 4 -15.61 7.26 3.55
N ASN A 5 -15.96 6.27 2.72
CA ASN A 5 -15.12 5.12 2.46
C ASN A 5 -14.39 5.30 1.12
N ILE A 6 -13.08 5.22 1.14
CA ILE A 6 -12.22 5.34 -0.04
C ILE A 6 -11.67 3.95 -0.34
N VAL A 7 -12.15 3.33 -1.42
CA VAL A 7 -11.75 1.97 -1.81
C VAL A 7 -10.73 2.04 -2.94
N ILE A 8 -9.56 1.45 -2.72
CA ILE A 8 -8.46 1.37 -3.69
C ILE A 8 -8.34 -0.08 -4.14
N ILE A 9 -8.45 -0.32 -5.44
CA ILE A 9 -8.33 -1.65 -6.02
C ILE A 9 -6.96 -1.77 -6.70
N GLY A 10 -6.08 -2.58 -6.12
CA GLY A 10 -4.74 -2.89 -6.63
C GLY A 10 -3.63 -2.50 -5.66
N GLY A 11 -2.97 -3.49 -5.03
CA GLY A 11 -1.82 -3.31 -4.13
C GLY A 11 -0.47 -3.19 -4.82
N SER A 12 -0.39 -2.47 -5.95
CA SER A 12 0.88 -2.19 -6.66
C SER A 12 1.31 -0.73 -6.45
N TYR A 13 2.32 -0.27 -7.19
CA TYR A 13 2.95 1.05 -7.09
C TYR A 13 1.94 2.20 -6.89
N ALA A 14 0.93 2.28 -7.75
CA ALA A 14 -0.05 3.35 -7.69
C ALA A 14 -0.96 3.24 -6.46
N GLY A 15 -1.53 2.06 -6.19
CA GLY A 15 -2.48 1.89 -5.09
C GLY A 15 -1.83 2.07 -3.72
N LEU A 16 -0.62 1.52 -3.52
CA LEU A 16 0.15 1.74 -2.30
C LEU A 16 0.53 3.21 -2.12
N GLY A 17 1.05 3.85 -3.18
CA GLY A 17 1.43 5.27 -3.13
C GLY A 17 0.25 6.20 -2.84
N VAL A 18 -0.91 5.96 -3.46
CA VAL A 18 -2.13 6.74 -3.22
C VAL A 18 -2.66 6.49 -1.81
N ALA A 19 -2.71 5.25 -1.33
CA ALA A 19 -3.15 4.93 0.02
C ALA A 19 -2.32 5.68 1.08
N HIS A 20 -0.99 5.61 0.97
CA HIS A 20 -0.09 6.36 1.84
C HIS A 20 -0.29 7.88 1.75
N LYS A 21 -0.45 8.42 0.54
CA LYS A 21 -0.64 9.86 0.36
C LYS A 21 -1.97 10.35 0.93
N LEU A 22 -3.02 9.55 0.78
CA LEU A 22 -4.32 9.83 1.40
C LEU A 22 -4.21 9.88 2.91
N LEU A 23 -3.65 8.83 3.53
CA LEU A 23 -3.55 8.70 4.98
C LEU A 23 -2.58 9.72 5.60
N LYS A 24 -1.45 10.00 4.94
CA LYS A 24 -0.38 10.85 5.49
C LYS A 24 -0.60 12.35 5.26
N THR A 25 -1.26 12.73 4.16
CA THR A 25 -1.24 14.13 3.70
C THR A 25 -2.61 14.66 3.33
N VAL A 26 -3.43 13.91 2.60
CA VAL A 26 -4.71 14.43 2.11
C VAL A 26 -5.76 14.43 3.21
N ILE A 27 -6.05 13.29 3.84
CA ILE A 27 -7.09 13.20 4.88
C ILE A 27 -6.81 14.17 6.04
N PRO A 28 -5.57 14.29 6.56
CA PRO A 28 -5.26 15.28 7.60
C PRO A 28 -5.48 16.74 7.20
N SER A 29 -5.57 17.08 5.90
CA SER A 29 -5.83 18.44 5.43
C SER A 29 -7.30 18.72 5.10
N LEU A 30 -8.17 17.72 5.19
CA LEU A 30 -9.62 17.86 4.99
C LEU A 30 -10.32 18.31 6.27
N ASP A 31 -11.64 18.57 6.17
CA ASP A 31 -12.46 18.93 7.33
C ASP A 31 -12.40 17.83 8.42
N PRO A 32 -11.92 18.14 9.64
CA PRO A 32 -11.74 17.16 10.71
C PRO A 32 -13.06 16.58 11.24
N LYS A 33 -14.21 17.17 10.90
CA LYS A 33 -15.53 16.66 11.31
C LYS A 33 -16.00 15.47 10.47
N THR A 34 -15.39 15.26 9.31
CA THR A 34 -15.77 14.19 8.40
C THR A 34 -14.85 12.98 8.60
N PRO A 35 -15.36 11.81 9.05
CA PRO A 35 -14.54 10.62 9.19
C PRO A 35 -14.28 9.97 7.82
N TYR A 36 -13.04 9.53 7.59
CA TYR A 36 -12.60 8.86 6.37
C TYR A 36 -11.97 7.51 6.71
N LYS A 37 -12.31 6.46 5.95
CA LYS A 37 -11.66 5.14 6.00
C LYS A 37 -11.11 4.76 4.63
N VAL A 38 -9.85 4.36 4.57
CA VAL A 38 -9.18 3.91 3.34
C VAL A 38 -9.11 2.40 3.33
N THR A 39 -9.63 1.74 2.31
CA THR A 39 -9.55 0.28 2.16
C THR A 39 -8.79 -0.08 0.91
N LEU A 40 -7.65 -0.75 1.05
CA LEU A 40 -6.85 -1.27 -0.05
C LEU A 40 -7.16 -2.74 -0.29
N ILE A 41 -7.61 -3.06 -1.50
CA ILE A 41 -7.87 -4.44 -1.95
C ILE A 41 -6.72 -4.86 -2.87
N SER A 42 -6.10 -6.01 -2.58
CA SER A 42 -5.04 -6.58 -3.38
C SER A 42 -5.29 -8.07 -3.62
N GLY A 43 -4.91 -8.57 -4.79
CA GLY A 43 -4.96 -10.01 -5.10
C GLY A 43 -3.84 -10.82 -4.43
N SER A 44 -2.89 -10.16 -3.77
CA SER A 44 -1.77 -10.75 -3.03
C SER A 44 -1.54 -9.97 -1.74
N THR A 45 -1.06 -10.65 -0.69
CA THR A 45 -0.60 -10.02 0.55
C THR A 45 0.76 -9.33 0.41
N HIS A 46 1.48 -9.59 -0.69
CA HIS A 46 2.80 -9.06 -0.96
C HIS A 46 2.81 -8.15 -2.18
N PHE A 47 3.53 -7.05 -2.06
CA PHE A 47 3.94 -6.21 -3.17
C PHE A 47 5.13 -6.87 -3.88
N PHE A 48 5.06 -6.94 -5.21
CA PHE A 48 6.15 -7.46 -6.03
C PHE A 48 6.94 -6.31 -6.66
N TRP A 49 8.25 -6.27 -6.42
CA TRP A 49 9.16 -5.29 -7.01
C TRP A 49 9.49 -5.62 -8.47
N THR A 50 8.54 -5.33 -9.37
CA THR A 50 8.65 -5.67 -10.80
C THR A 50 9.85 -5.01 -11.49
N VAL A 51 10.30 -3.85 -11.01
CA VAL A 51 11.50 -3.16 -11.54
C VAL A 51 12.78 -3.99 -11.35
N GLY A 52 12.87 -4.72 -10.23
CA GLY A 52 13.99 -5.62 -9.93
C GLY A 52 13.87 -6.99 -10.60
N ALA A 53 12.67 -7.38 -11.02
CA ALA A 53 12.38 -8.71 -11.57
C ALA A 53 13.33 -9.15 -12.69
N PRO A 54 13.71 -8.32 -13.69
CA PRO A 54 14.65 -8.75 -14.72
C PRO A 54 16.00 -9.19 -14.15
N ARG A 55 16.47 -8.59 -13.05
CA ARG A 55 17.74 -8.95 -12.40
C ARG A 55 17.58 -10.21 -11.57
N ALA A 56 16.46 -10.35 -10.87
CA ALA A 56 16.16 -11.52 -10.05
C ALA A 56 16.01 -12.82 -10.86
N MET A 57 15.71 -12.72 -12.16
CA MET A 57 15.59 -13.88 -13.06
C MET A 57 16.92 -14.31 -13.71
N LEU A 58 17.98 -13.51 -13.61
CA LEU A 58 19.27 -13.80 -14.26
C LEU A 58 20.23 -14.49 -13.29
N SER A 59 21.06 -15.42 -13.79
CA SER A 59 22.14 -16.03 -13.01
C SER A 59 23.50 -15.41 -13.40
N PRO A 60 24.39 -15.10 -12.44
CA PRO A 60 24.20 -15.19 -10.98
C PRO A 60 23.42 -13.99 -10.43
N TYR A 61 22.43 -14.24 -9.57
CA TYR A 61 21.77 -13.19 -8.78
C TYR A 61 22.26 -13.30 -7.33
N PRO A 62 22.77 -12.20 -6.73
CA PRO A 62 23.38 -12.23 -5.40
C PRO A 62 22.36 -12.28 -4.23
N HIS A 63 21.06 -12.26 -4.51
CA HIS A 63 19.99 -12.22 -3.52
C HIS A 63 18.97 -13.34 -3.77
N ASP A 64 18.09 -13.59 -2.81
CA ASP A 64 17.02 -14.57 -2.99
C ASP A 64 15.84 -13.93 -3.72
N LEU A 65 15.13 -14.71 -4.55
CA LEU A 65 13.93 -14.23 -5.27
C LEU A 65 12.86 -13.72 -4.30
N SER A 66 12.80 -14.28 -3.09
CA SER A 66 11.89 -13.84 -2.02
C SER A 66 12.08 -12.38 -1.64
N ASP A 67 13.29 -11.82 -1.82
CA ASP A 67 13.58 -10.41 -1.50
C ASP A 67 12.84 -9.43 -2.42
N SER A 68 12.27 -9.92 -3.52
CA SER A 68 11.41 -9.14 -4.41
C SER A 68 9.96 -9.03 -3.94
N PHE A 69 9.57 -9.75 -2.88
CA PHE A 69 8.20 -9.77 -2.35
C PHE A 69 8.16 -9.15 -0.96
N ILE A 70 7.47 -8.03 -0.83
CA ILE A 70 7.42 -7.23 0.39
C ILE A 70 6.01 -7.30 0.98
N PRO A 71 5.83 -7.68 2.27
CA PRO A 71 4.52 -7.69 2.89
C PRO A 71 3.85 -6.31 2.84
N ILE A 72 2.63 -6.25 2.31
CA ILE A 72 1.90 -4.97 2.20
C ILE A 72 1.52 -4.47 3.59
N ALA A 73 1.06 -5.36 4.48
CA ALA A 73 0.54 -5.01 5.81
C ALA A 73 1.58 -4.26 6.66
N ASP A 74 2.85 -4.68 6.61
CA ASP A 74 3.95 -4.07 7.37
C ASP A 74 4.09 -2.57 7.05
N GLY A 75 3.87 -2.20 5.78
CA GLY A 75 3.90 -0.81 5.32
C GLY A 75 2.79 0.07 5.89
N PHE A 76 1.73 -0.48 6.48
CA PHE A 76 0.60 0.28 7.03
C PHE A 76 0.52 0.27 8.56
N THR A 77 1.46 -0.37 9.25
CA THR A 77 1.48 -0.51 10.72
C THR A 77 1.45 0.81 11.49
N GLN A 78 1.89 1.91 10.89
CA GLN A 78 1.83 3.24 11.50
C GLN A 78 0.45 3.91 11.48
N TYR A 79 -0.53 3.36 10.75
CA TYR A 79 -1.88 3.92 10.65
C TYR A 79 -2.84 3.17 11.59
N SER A 80 -3.85 3.86 12.13
CA SER A 80 -4.86 3.21 12.96
C SER A 80 -5.78 2.32 12.12
N GLU A 81 -6.27 1.22 12.71
CA GLU A 81 -7.25 0.30 12.08
C GLU A 81 -8.59 0.98 11.73
N ASP A 82 -8.89 2.09 12.42
CA ASP A 82 -10.04 2.94 12.11
C ASP A 82 -9.84 3.70 10.78
N SER A 83 -8.60 4.08 10.47
CA SER A 83 -8.25 4.86 9.28
C SER A 83 -7.94 3.97 8.06
N PHE A 84 -7.41 2.77 8.28
CA PHE A 84 -7.01 1.80 7.26
C PHE A 84 -7.55 0.40 7.58
#